data_AF-A0A957KY04-F1
#
_entry.id   AF-A0A957KY04-F1
#
_cell.length_a   1.000
_cell.length_b   1.000
_cell.length_c   1.000
_cell.angle_alpha   90.00
_cell.angle_beta   90.00
_cell.angle_gamma   90.00
#
_symmetry.space_group_name_H-M   'P 1'
#
loop_
_entity.id
_entity.type
_entity.pdbx_description
1 polymer ?
#
loop_
_entity_poly.entity_id
_entity_poly.type
_entity_poly.pdbx_seq_one_letter_code
_entity_poly.pdbx_strand_id
1 'polypeptide(L)'
;ARQVDGDIHVGTVHGEARLGPVSGDAHVENSMSDVRMDRVSGSGSVASAQSDIRLFSLFGPGKHQFNANGDITVRWPNNKPVRILATAQKISNRLNLNDVSETEGSLSGQIGAGEPDTTLVLNAGNRVLLKEKDLVESDWVELEADGDDFTFDFDFSRLAGLGERIASRVNERFAQFESQLGSDMASKIERQVEKAVRKAEQAAERAARKAERAQRRGYSR
;
A
#
# COMPACT_ATOMS: atom_id res chain seq x y z
N ALA A 1 -0.67 13.96 9.50
CA ALA A 1 -0.68 13.44 10.88
C ALA A 1 -0.12 12.02 10.87
N ARG A 2 0.69 11.63 11.88
CA ARG A 2 1.37 10.32 11.86
C ARG A 2 0.45 9.16 12.24
N GLN A 3 -0.59 9.44 13.03
CA GLN A 3 -1.73 8.57 13.33
C GLN A 3 -2.82 9.45 13.95
N VAL A 4 -4.07 9.24 13.55
CA VAL A 4 -5.24 9.92 14.13
C VAL A 4 -6.19 8.87 14.64
N ASP A 5 -6.53 8.97 15.92
CA ASP A 5 -7.61 8.18 16.51
C ASP A 5 -8.88 9.04 16.55
N GLY A 6 -9.85 8.72 15.70
CA GLY A 6 -11.04 9.53 15.41
C GLY A 6 -11.01 10.18 14.02
N ASP A 7 -11.85 11.19 13.85
CA ASP A 7 -12.08 11.85 12.56
C ASP A 7 -11.04 12.94 12.29
N ILE A 8 -10.73 13.16 11.01
CA ILE A 8 -9.92 14.28 10.55
C ILE A 8 -10.68 15.10 9.51
N HIS A 9 -10.79 16.40 9.81
CA HIS A 9 -11.28 17.41 8.87
C HIS A 9 -10.14 18.36 8.51
N VAL A 10 -9.83 18.45 7.23
CA VAL A 10 -8.81 19.36 6.71
C VAL A 10 -9.47 20.34 5.76
N GLY A 11 -9.43 21.62 6.11
CA GLY A 11 -9.99 22.69 5.27
C GLY A 11 -9.16 22.89 4.00
N THR A 12 -8.20 23.80 4.03
CA THR A 12 -7.33 24.07 2.88
C THR A 12 -5.88 23.66 3.14
N VAL A 13 -5.30 22.90 2.21
CA VAL A 13 -3.89 22.51 2.21
C VAL A 13 -3.19 23.18 1.03
N HIS A 14 -2.13 23.95 1.30
CA HIS A 14 -1.36 24.64 0.25
C HIS A 14 -0.24 23.78 -0.36
N GLY A 15 0.00 22.58 0.20
CA GLY A 15 0.96 21.59 -0.29
C GLY A 15 0.32 20.21 -0.40
N GLU A 16 1.14 19.17 -0.35
CA GLU A 16 0.65 17.78 -0.40
C GLU A 16 -0.09 17.41 0.89
N ALA A 17 -1.29 16.84 0.74
CA ALA A 17 -2.06 16.30 1.86
C ALA A 17 -1.82 14.79 1.99
N ARG A 18 -1.08 14.36 3.02
CA ARG A 18 -0.91 12.94 3.35
C ARG A 18 -1.75 12.59 4.58
N LEU A 19 -2.78 11.78 4.36
CA LEU A 19 -3.69 11.29 5.39
C LEU A 19 -3.48 9.79 5.59
N GLY A 20 -3.18 9.40 6.83
CA GLY A 20 -2.99 7.99 7.17
C GLY A 20 -1.93 7.74 8.23
N PRO A 21 -2.15 6.79 9.17
CA PRO A 21 -3.40 6.08 9.47
C PRO A 21 -4.45 6.96 10.18
N VAL A 22 -5.73 6.71 9.91
CA VAL A 22 -6.89 7.39 10.54
C VAL A 22 -7.94 6.33 10.89
N SER A 23 -8.34 6.24 12.16
CA SER A 23 -9.34 5.25 12.60
C SER A 23 -10.79 5.65 12.27
N GLY A 24 -11.07 6.96 12.16
CA GLY A 24 -12.37 7.51 11.78
C GLY A 24 -12.46 7.99 10.34
N ASP A 25 -13.32 8.99 10.14
CA ASP A 25 -13.57 9.61 8.84
C ASP A 25 -12.45 10.59 8.46
N ALA A 26 -12.18 10.71 7.16
CA ALA A 26 -11.19 11.63 6.63
C ALA A 26 -11.80 12.51 5.52
N HIS A 27 -11.85 13.81 5.78
CA HIS A 27 -12.35 14.82 4.85
C HIS A 27 -11.28 15.86 4.53
N VAL A 28 -11.10 16.14 3.24
CA VAL A 28 -10.29 17.26 2.73
C VAL A 28 -11.17 18.15 1.88
N GLU A 29 -11.36 19.41 2.26
CA GLU A 29 -12.14 20.35 1.45
C GLU A 29 -11.36 20.75 0.20
N ASN A 30 -10.15 21.28 0.37
CA ASN A 30 -9.32 21.81 -0.71
C ASN A 30 -7.85 21.44 -0.55
N SER A 31 -7.24 20.88 -1.59
CA SER A 31 -5.81 20.69 -1.71
C SER A 31 -5.27 21.39 -2.95
N MET A 32 -4.27 22.25 -2.78
CA MET A 32 -3.57 22.92 -3.88
C MET A 32 -2.54 22.01 -4.57
N SER A 33 -2.33 20.80 -4.05
CA SER A 33 -1.41 19.80 -4.60
C SER A 33 -2.00 18.40 -4.45
N ASP A 34 -1.14 17.38 -4.47
CA ASP A 34 -1.51 15.97 -4.40
C ASP A 34 -2.20 15.62 -3.06
N VAL A 35 -3.14 14.69 -3.12
CA VAL A 35 -3.74 14.08 -1.93
C VAL A 35 -3.45 12.58 -1.92
N ARG A 36 -2.88 12.11 -0.81
CA ARG A 36 -2.70 10.69 -0.54
C ARG A 36 -3.54 10.30 0.67
N MET A 37 -4.43 9.33 0.47
CA MET A 37 -5.17 8.68 1.56
C MET A 37 -4.73 7.23 1.69
N ASP A 38 -4.22 6.89 2.86
CA ASP A 38 -3.68 5.58 3.19
C ASP A 38 -4.18 5.14 4.57
N ARG A 39 -4.64 3.89 4.72
CA ARG A 39 -5.15 3.34 6.00
C ARG A 39 -6.17 4.26 6.71
N VAL A 40 -7.19 4.71 5.99
CA VAL A 40 -8.41 5.33 6.53
C VAL A 40 -9.48 4.25 6.65
N SER A 41 -10.00 3.97 7.85
CA SER A 41 -11.02 2.93 8.06
C SER A 41 -12.46 3.44 8.01
N GLY A 42 -12.69 4.73 8.23
CA GLY A 42 -14.01 5.34 8.06
C GLY A 42 -14.29 5.76 6.62
N SER A 43 -15.09 6.81 6.49
CA SER A 43 -15.42 7.44 5.22
C SER A 43 -14.27 8.30 4.71
N GLY A 44 -13.98 8.22 3.40
CA GLY A 44 -13.05 9.13 2.72
C GLY A 44 -13.77 10.13 1.82
N SER A 45 -13.36 11.39 1.86
CA SER A 45 -13.78 12.37 0.86
C SER A 45 -12.75 13.46 0.60
N VAL A 46 -12.64 13.87 -0.67
CA VAL A 46 -11.82 14.99 -1.13
C VAL A 46 -12.70 15.85 -2.04
N ALA A 47 -13.10 17.03 -1.57
CA ALA A 47 -14.00 17.89 -2.32
C ALA A 47 -13.30 18.52 -3.53
N SER A 48 -12.03 18.93 -3.42
CA SER A 48 -11.20 19.34 -4.55
C SER A 48 -9.70 19.13 -4.31
N ALA A 49 -9.02 18.49 -5.25
CA ALA A 49 -7.57 18.48 -5.37
C ALA A 49 -7.14 19.11 -6.70
N GLN A 50 -6.23 20.09 -6.66
CA GLN A 50 -5.72 20.77 -7.87
C GLN A 50 -4.79 19.89 -8.71
N SER A 51 -4.28 18.80 -8.12
CA SER A 51 -3.37 17.84 -8.76
C SER A 51 -3.96 16.43 -8.66
N ASP A 52 -3.17 15.44 -8.26
CA ASP A 52 -3.54 14.04 -8.25
C ASP A 52 -4.10 13.55 -6.91
N ILE A 53 -4.89 12.48 -6.94
CA ILE A 53 -5.33 11.74 -5.75
C ILE A 53 -4.83 10.29 -5.83
N ARG A 54 -4.25 9.79 -4.72
CA ARG A 54 -3.83 8.40 -4.58
C ARG A 54 -4.53 7.76 -3.38
N LEU A 55 -5.36 6.74 -3.66
CA LEU A 55 -6.16 6.03 -2.67
C LEU A 55 -5.60 4.62 -2.44
N PHE A 56 -5.17 4.36 -1.20
CA PHE A 56 -4.66 3.06 -0.74
C PHE A 56 -5.48 2.47 0.42
N SER A 57 -6.52 3.18 0.87
CA SER A 57 -7.40 2.80 1.97
C SER A 57 -8.50 1.84 1.53
N LEU A 58 -8.92 0.98 2.47
CA LEU A 58 -10.20 0.27 2.39
C LEU A 58 -11.18 1.09 3.22
N PHE A 59 -11.99 1.90 2.55
CA PHE A 59 -12.98 2.72 3.23
C PHE A 59 -14.08 1.85 3.84
N GLY A 60 -14.70 2.36 4.91
CA GLY A 60 -15.84 1.71 5.53
C GLY A 60 -17.08 1.73 4.63
N PRO A 61 -18.21 1.15 5.08
CA PRO A 61 -19.47 1.20 4.35
C PRO A 61 -19.92 2.63 4.07
N GLY A 62 -20.52 2.85 2.91
CA GLY A 62 -21.10 4.13 2.52
C GLY A 62 -20.62 4.61 1.15
N LYS A 63 -20.85 5.90 0.91
CA LYS A 63 -20.47 6.58 -0.34
C LYS A 63 -19.28 7.49 -0.08
N HIS A 64 -18.24 7.35 -0.88
CA HIS A 64 -17.01 8.12 -0.80
C HIS A 64 -16.81 8.90 -2.10
N GLN A 65 -16.43 10.16 -2.00
CA GLN A 65 -16.33 11.05 -3.17
C GLN A 65 -14.96 11.72 -3.24
N PHE A 66 -14.34 11.64 -4.42
CA PHE A 66 -13.00 12.17 -4.67
C PHE A 66 -13.00 12.95 -5.98
N ASN A 67 -12.68 14.24 -5.90
CA ASN A 67 -12.58 15.10 -7.08
C ASN A 67 -11.14 15.62 -7.23
N ALA A 68 -10.53 15.35 -8.38
CA ALA A 68 -9.17 15.76 -8.72
C ALA A 68 -9.18 16.48 -10.08
N ASN A 69 -8.42 17.56 -10.23
CA ASN A 69 -8.17 18.17 -11.54
C ASN A 69 -7.18 17.33 -12.36
N GLY A 70 -6.28 16.59 -11.71
CA GLY A 70 -5.31 15.68 -12.33
C GLY A 70 -5.83 14.25 -12.45
N ASP A 71 -5.00 13.31 -12.01
CA ASP A 71 -5.25 11.88 -12.04
C ASP A 71 -5.80 11.36 -10.70
N ILE A 72 -6.61 10.31 -10.76
CA ILE A 72 -6.99 9.52 -9.59
C ILE A 72 -6.48 8.10 -9.75
N THR A 73 -5.63 7.65 -8.82
CA THR A 73 -5.19 6.26 -8.72
C THR A 73 -5.85 5.59 -7.53
N VAL A 74 -6.54 4.48 -7.78
CA VAL A 74 -7.15 3.64 -6.74
C VAL A 74 -6.47 2.27 -6.72
N ARG A 75 -6.05 1.83 -5.53
CA ARG A 75 -5.64 0.45 -5.30
C ARG A 75 -6.68 -0.26 -4.45
N TRP A 76 -7.38 -1.22 -5.05
CA TRP A 76 -8.45 -1.97 -4.40
C TRP A 76 -8.22 -3.47 -4.53
N PRO A 77 -8.45 -4.27 -3.49
CA PRO A 77 -8.26 -5.72 -3.57
C PRO A 77 -9.46 -6.39 -4.24
N ASN A 78 -9.18 -7.35 -5.13
CA ASN A 78 -10.21 -8.02 -5.94
C ASN A 78 -11.19 -8.90 -5.13
N ASN A 79 -10.94 -9.12 -3.83
CA ASN A 79 -11.80 -9.91 -2.94
C ASN A 79 -12.63 -9.04 -1.97
N LYS A 80 -12.59 -7.71 -2.07
CA LYS A 80 -13.42 -6.82 -1.25
C LYS A 80 -14.52 -6.18 -2.09
N PRO A 81 -15.80 -6.34 -1.70
CA PRO A 81 -16.90 -5.72 -2.42
C PRO A 81 -16.74 -4.21 -2.52
N VAL A 82 -16.99 -3.65 -3.70
CA VAL A 82 -17.01 -2.21 -3.92
C VAL A 82 -17.77 -1.91 -5.20
N ARG A 83 -18.56 -0.84 -5.21
CA ARG A 83 -19.08 -0.22 -6.43
C ARG A 83 -18.18 0.95 -6.82
N ILE A 84 -17.78 1.00 -8.08
CA ILE A 84 -16.97 2.09 -8.63
C ILE A 84 -17.83 2.87 -9.62
N LEU A 85 -17.88 4.19 -9.45
CA LEU A 85 -18.45 5.15 -10.38
C LEU A 85 -17.33 6.15 -10.70
N ALA A 86 -16.75 6.04 -11.90
CA ALA A 86 -15.60 6.82 -12.31
C ALA A 86 -15.94 7.69 -13.53
N THR A 87 -15.50 8.94 -13.51
CA THR A 87 -15.59 9.88 -14.63
C THR A 87 -14.23 10.53 -14.85
N ALA A 88 -13.70 10.46 -16.08
CA ALA A 88 -12.43 11.04 -16.48
C ALA A 88 -12.27 11.08 -18.00
N GLN A 89 -11.32 11.86 -18.53
CA GLN A 89 -11.01 11.82 -19.97
C GLN A 89 -10.47 10.45 -20.40
N LYS A 90 -9.71 9.79 -19.51
CA LYS A 90 -9.18 8.44 -19.74
C LYS A 90 -9.39 7.56 -18.53
N ILE A 91 -9.94 6.37 -18.74
CA ILE A 91 -10.11 5.38 -17.67
C ILE A 91 -9.28 4.15 -18.02
N SER A 92 -8.47 3.69 -17.07
CA SER A 92 -7.69 2.46 -17.19
C SER A 92 -8.07 1.54 -16.04
N ASN A 93 -8.88 0.53 -16.34
CA ASN A 93 -9.31 -0.47 -15.38
C ASN A 93 -8.38 -1.70 -15.40
N ARG A 94 -7.82 -2.06 -14.25
CA ARG A 94 -7.11 -3.32 -14.01
C ARG A 94 -7.71 -4.12 -12.85
N LEU A 95 -8.93 -3.79 -12.44
CA LEU A 95 -9.71 -4.54 -11.47
C LEU A 95 -10.64 -5.52 -12.18
N ASN A 96 -10.93 -6.64 -11.52
CA ASN A 96 -11.88 -7.63 -12.00
C ASN A 96 -13.30 -7.19 -11.66
N LEU A 97 -13.81 -6.19 -12.39
CA LEU A 97 -15.16 -5.65 -12.20
C LEU A 97 -16.22 -6.53 -12.89
N ASN A 98 -17.33 -6.74 -12.19
CA ASN A 98 -18.60 -7.26 -12.67
C ASN A 98 -19.53 -6.11 -13.06
N ASP A 99 -20.57 -6.40 -13.85
CA ASP A 99 -21.62 -5.45 -14.25
C ASP A 99 -21.05 -4.15 -14.83
N VAL A 100 -20.01 -4.29 -15.67
CA VAL A 100 -19.29 -3.14 -16.23
C VAL A 100 -20.15 -2.44 -17.28
N SER A 101 -20.37 -1.16 -17.07
CA SER A 101 -20.90 -0.23 -18.07
C SER A 101 -19.87 0.87 -18.28
N GLU A 102 -19.37 0.97 -19.51
CA GLU A 102 -18.38 1.96 -19.91
C GLU A 102 -18.96 2.80 -21.05
N THR A 103 -19.02 4.10 -20.84
CA THR A 103 -19.42 5.10 -21.83
C THR A 103 -18.29 6.10 -22.02
N GLU A 104 -18.43 7.00 -22.98
CA GLU A 104 -17.40 8.02 -23.22
C GLU A 104 -17.12 8.84 -21.96
N GLY A 105 -15.92 8.64 -21.41
CA GLY A 105 -15.44 9.31 -20.20
C GLY A 105 -16.09 8.88 -18.89
N SER A 106 -16.85 7.78 -18.85
CA SER A 106 -17.42 7.25 -17.61
C SER A 106 -17.38 5.72 -17.53
N LEU A 107 -17.12 5.18 -16.34
CA LEU A 107 -17.09 3.75 -16.05
C LEU A 107 -17.85 3.48 -14.76
N SER A 108 -18.74 2.50 -14.79
CA SER A 108 -19.33 1.91 -13.59
C SER A 108 -19.13 0.41 -13.57
N GLY A 109 -18.89 -0.16 -12.40
CA GLY A 109 -18.82 -1.60 -12.20
C GLY A 109 -18.69 -1.92 -10.72
N GLN A 110 -18.70 -3.20 -10.37
CA GLN A 110 -18.60 -3.63 -8.98
C GLN A 110 -17.72 -4.87 -8.80
N ILE A 111 -17.09 -4.99 -7.63
CA ILE A 111 -16.39 -6.19 -7.19
C ILE A 111 -17.28 -6.91 -6.18
N GLY A 112 -17.22 -8.24 -6.16
CA GLY A 112 -17.98 -9.09 -5.24
C GLY A 112 -19.34 -9.52 -5.80
N ALA A 113 -20.00 -10.40 -5.06
CA ALA A 113 -21.37 -10.83 -5.34
C ALA A 113 -22.35 -10.04 -4.46
N GLY A 114 -23.47 -9.60 -5.03
CA GLY A 114 -24.51 -8.86 -4.31
C GLY A 114 -24.33 -7.34 -4.36
N GLU A 115 -25.11 -6.62 -3.55
CA GLU A 115 -25.04 -5.16 -3.45
C GLU A 115 -23.88 -4.76 -2.52
N PRO A 116 -22.84 -4.09 -3.03
CA PRO A 116 -21.70 -3.67 -2.21
C PRO A 116 -22.13 -2.57 -1.25
N ASP A 117 -21.66 -2.65 -0.02
CA ASP A 117 -21.86 -1.65 1.03
C ASP A 117 -21.00 -0.40 0.84
N THR A 118 -19.97 -0.48 -0.01
CA THR A 118 -19.00 0.58 -0.26
C THR A 118 -19.11 1.07 -1.70
N THR A 119 -19.27 2.37 -1.89
CA THR A 119 -19.31 3.02 -3.22
C THR A 119 -18.26 4.10 -3.34
N LEU A 120 -17.38 4.01 -4.34
CA LEU A 120 -16.40 5.02 -4.70
C LEU A 120 -16.90 5.85 -5.88
N VAL A 121 -17.00 7.17 -5.69
CA VAL A 121 -17.27 8.14 -6.75
C VAL A 121 -15.99 8.90 -7.05
N LEU A 122 -15.46 8.73 -8.26
CA LEU A 122 -14.15 9.22 -8.69
C LEU A 122 -14.35 10.19 -9.86
N ASN A 123 -14.04 11.47 -9.66
CA ASN A 123 -14.08 12.48 -10.72
C ASN A 123 -12.66 13.01 -10.95
N ALA A 124 -12.03 12.61 -12.04
CA ALA A 124 -10.69 13.06 -12.40
C ALA A 124 -10.74 13.96 -13.65
N GLY A 125 -10.01 15.07 -13.65
CA GLY A 125 -9.92 15.95 -14.81
C GLY A 125 -9.15 15.31 -15.98
N ASN A 126 -8.23 14.38 -15.71
CA ASN A 126 -7.43 13.70 -16.73
C ASN A 126 -7.69 12.18 -16.74
N ARG A 127 -7.14 11.43 -15.78
CA ARG A 127 -7.19 9.96 -15.81
C ARG A 127 -7.65 9.33 -14.51
N VAL A 128 -8.47 8.28 -14.60
CA VAL A 128 -8.69 7.31 -13.51
C VAL A 128 -7.92 6.03 -13.79
N LEU A 129 -7.13 5.57 -12.82
CA LEU A 129 -6.36 4.33 -12.87
C LEU A 129 -6.76 3.41 -11.72
N LEU A 130 -7.44 2.32 -12.05
CA LEU A 130 -7.87 1.31 -11.10
C LEU A 130 -6.88 0.14 -11.12
N LYS A 131 -6.31 -0.20 -9.95
CA LYS A 131 -5.29 -1.24 -9.80
C LYS A 131 -5.65 -2.19 -8.68
N GLU A 132 -5.29 -3.46 -8.85
CA GLU A 132 -5.35 -4.44 -7.77
C GLU A 132 -4.42 -4.05 -6.61
N LYS A 133 -4.89 -4.30 -5.40
CA LYS A 133 -4.09 -4.27 -4.17
C LYS A 133 -3.87 -5.71 -3.71
N ASP A 134 -2.62 -6.15 -3.67
CA ASP A 134 -2.27 -7.43 -3.04
C ASP A 134 -2.55 -7.33 -1.53
N LEU A 135 -3.56 -8.06 -1.06
CA LEU A 135 -3.74 -8.34 0.36
C LEU A 135 -2.82 -9.50 0.72
N VAL A 136 -1.52 -9.22 0.85
CA VAL A 136 -0.73 -10.09 1.72
C VAL A 136 -1.31 -9.87 3.12
N GLU A 137 -1.86 -10.92 3.73
CA GLU A 137 -2.34 -10.89 5.11
C GLU A 137 -1.28 -10.18 5.98
N SER A 138 -1.75 -9.13 6.66
CA SER A 138 -0.94 -8.16 7.41
C SER A 138 -0.33 -8.73 8.69
N ASP A 139 0.41 -9.84 8.60
CA ASP A 139 1.43 -10.19 9.60
C ASP A 139 2.75 -9.41 9.36
N TRP A 140 2.79 -8.60 8.31
CA TRP A 140 3.92 -7.74 7.92
C TRP A 140 3.77 -6.28 8.32
N VAL A 141 3.13 -5.98 9.45
CA VAL A 141 3.18 -4.62 10.00
C VAL A 141 4.50 -4.43 10.72
N GLU A 142 5.34 -3.59 10.15
CA GLU A 142 6.12 -2.52 10.79
C GLU A 142 7.50 -2.40 10.15
N LEU A 143 7.63 -1.50 9.17
CA LEU A 143 8.83 -0.70 8.94
C LEU A 143 8.41 0.61 8.25
N GLU A 144 8.90 1.69 8.85
CA GLU A 144 8.61 3.10 8.62
C GLU A 144 8.85 3.49 7.15
N ALA A 145 7.92 4.16 6.47
CA ALA A 145 7.86 5.62 6.37
C ALA A 145 9.21 6.28 6.06
N ASP A 146 9.60 6.28 4.78
CA ASP A 146 10.02 7.51 4.11
C ASP A 146 10.17 7.30 2.59
N GLY A 147 9.90 8.37 1.86
CA GLY A 147 10.47 8.73 0.56
C GLY A 147 10.69 7.64 -0.51
N ASP A 148 9.89 7.78 -1.57
CA ASP A 148 10.27 7.49 -2.95
C ASP A 148 10.46 6.04 -3.41
N ASP A 149 9.79 5.80 -4.54
CA ASP A 149 9.89 4.65 -5.42
C ASP A 149 9.56 3.26 -4.87
N PHE A 150 8.93 2.49 -5.75
CA PHE A 150 8.65 1.08 -5.54
C PHE A 150 9.95 0.28 -5.34
N THR A 151 10.40 0.16 -4.09
CA THR A 151 11.24 -0.94 -3.65
C THR A 151 10.35 -1.96 -2.95
N PHE A 152 10.31 -3.18 -3.50
CA PHE A 152 9.87 -4.36 -2.75
C PHE A 152 10.79 -4.51 -1.54
N ASP A 153 10.41 -3.92 -0.40
CA ASP A 153 11.11 -4.09 0.86
C ASP A 153 10.69 -5.42 1.47
N PHE A 154 11.36 -6.48 1.00
CA PHE A 154 11.28 -7.81 1.59
C PHE A 154 12.08 -7.77 2.90
N ASP A 155 11.43 -7.52 4.03
CA ASP A 155 12.08 -7.47 5.35
C ASP A 155 12.57 -8.87 5.78
N PHE A 156 13.74 -9.26 5.28
CA PHE A 156 14.45 -10.51 5.63
C PHE A 156 14.87 -10.56 7.11
N SER A 157 14.76 -9.45 7.86
CA SER A 157 15.12 -9.38 9.28
C SER A 157 14.15 -10.20 10.15
N ARG A 158 12.92 -10.43 9.68
CA ARG A 158 11.92 -11.30 10.33
C ARG A 158 12.05 -12.77 9.92
N LEU A 159 12.96 -13.12 9.00
CA LEU A 159 13.19 -14.49 8.55
C LEU A 159 14.12 -15.31 9.47
N ALA A 160 14.62 -14.71 10.57
CA ALA A 160 15.53 -15.36 11.52
C ALA A 160 14.90 -16.54 12.30
N GLY A 161 13.60 -16.81 12.13
CA GLY A 161 12.91 -17.96 12.75
C GLY A 161 12.23 -18.93 11.76
N LEU A 162 12.32 -18.68 10.45
CA LEU A 162 11.61 -19.46 9.40
C LEU A 162 12.56 -20.29 8.51
N GLY A 163 13.78 -20.53 9.00
CA GLY A 163 14.90 -21.05 8.21
C GLY A 163 14.73 -22.44 7.59
N GLU A 164 13.93 -23.34 8.18
CA GLU A 164 13.90 -24.74 7.71
C GLU A 164 12.75 -25.08 6.77
N ARG A 165 11.59 -24.41 6.86
CA ARG A 165 10.40 -24.77 6.05
C ARG A 165 10.27 -23.99 4.75
N ILE A 166 10.97 -22.86 4.63
CA ILE A 166 10.96 -22.01 3.43
C ILE A 166 11.96 -22.48 2.38
N ALA A 167 13.11 -23.04 2.80
CA ALA A 167 14.20 -23.40 1.89
C ALA A 167 13.79 -24.38 0.77
N SER A 168 12.93 -25.37 1.07
CA SER A 168 12.48 -26.33 0.08
C SER A 168 11.49 -25.75 -0.93
N ARG A 169 10.62 -24.81 -0.51
CA ARG A 169 9.56 -24.24 -1.36
C ARG A 169 10.02 -23.03 -2.18
N VAL A 170 11.02 -22.31 -1.69
CA VAL A 170 11.66 -21.21 -2.42
C VAL A 170 12.51 -21.77 -3.56
N ASN A 171 13.22 -22.89 -3.38
CA ASN A 171 14.04 -23.49 -4.44
C ASN A 171 13.21 -23.94 -5.65
N GLU A 172 12.03 -24.51 -5.43
CA GLU A 172 11.12 -24.94 -6.49
C GLU A 172 10.55 -23.77 -7.31
N ARG A 173 10.31 -22.61 -6.66
CA ARG A 173 9.81 -21.42 -7.37
C ARG A 173 10.91 -20.52 -7.93
N PHE A 174 12.12 -20.57 -7.37
CA PHE A 174 13.28 -19.83 -7.88
C PHE A 174 13.77 -20.38 -9.22
N ALA A 175 13.83 -21.71 -9.37
CA ALA A 175 14.24 -22.33 -10.63
C ALA A 175 13.30 -21.98 -11.81
N GLN A 176 12.01 -21.74 -11.54
CA GLN A 176 11.08 -21.22 -12.55
C GLN A 176 11.29 -19.73 -12.84
N PHE A 177 11.62 -18.93 -11.83
CA PHE A 177 11.85 -17.48 -11.94
C PHE A 177 13.14 -17.13 -12.69
N GLU A 178 14.17 -17.98 -12.59
CA GLU A 178 15.48 -17.80 -13.24
C GLU A 178 15.39 -17.90 -14.78
N SER A 179 14.38 -18.59 -15.31
CA SER A 179 14.18 -18.73 -16.76
C SER A 179 13.65 -17.47 -17.46
N GLN A 180 13.11 -16.50 -16.71
CA GLN A 180 12.45 -15.31 -17.26
C GLN A 180 13.14 -13.97 -16.97
N LEU A 181 14.19 -13.95 -16.16
CA LEU A 181 14.87 -12.71 -15.78
C LEU A 181 16.30 -12.67 -16.33
N GLY A 182 16.53 -11.74 -17.26
CA GLY A 182 17.84 -11.52 -17.87
C GLY A 182 18.94 -11.15 -16.87
N SER A 183 20.19 -11.31 -17.31
CA SER A 183 21.43 -11.20 -16.53
C SER A 183 21.59 -9.92 -15.70
N ASP A 184 20.91 -8.84 -16.08
CA ASP A 184 20.97 -7.55 -15.38
C ASP A 184 20.31 -7.57 -14.00
N MET A 185 19.35 -8.48 -13.77
CA MET A 185 18.66 -8.58 -12.48
C MET A 185 19.45 -9.41 -11.47
N ALA A 186 20.21 -10.41 -11.94
CA ALA A 186 21.07 -11.24 -11.10
C ALA A 186 22.15 -10.43 -10.36
N SER A 187 22.79 -9.49 -11.07
CA SER A 187 23.83 -8.63 -10.48
C SER A 187 23.31 -7.66 -9.41
N LYS A 188 22.06 -7.22 -9.51
CA LYS A 188 21.41 -6.39 -8.48
C LYS A 188 21.03 -7.21 -7.25
N ILE A 189 20.62 -8.46 -7.46
CA ILE A 189 20.27 -9.39 -6.38
C ILE A 189 21.52 -9.76 -5.57
N GLU A 190 22.64 -10.07 -6.21
CA GLU A 190 23.92 -10.34 -5.52
C GLU A 190 24.33 -9.21 -4.58
N ARG A 191 24.25 -7.95 -5.06
CA ARG A 191 24.59 -6.78 -4.23
C ARG A 191 23.65 -6.57 -3.05
N GLN A 192 22.39 -6.98 -3.18
CA GLN A 192 21.43 -6.90 -2.08
C GLN A 192 21.61 -8.04 -1.07
N VAL A 193 21.91 -9.25 -1.55
CA VAL A 193 22.24 -10.41 -0.69
C VAL A 193 23.49 -10.12 0.12
N GLU A 194 24.55 -9.56 -0.49
CA GLU A 194 25.78 -9.22 0.23
C GLU A 194 25.54 -8.16 1.33
N LYS A 195 24.69 -7.16 1.05
CA LYS A 195 24.29 -6.15 2.04
C LYS A 195 23.45 -6.75 3.17
N ALA A 196 22.57 -7.69 2.86
CA ALA A 196 21.75 -8.39 3.85
C ALA A 196 22.60 -9.26 4.78
N VAL A 197 23.55 -10.02 4.23
CA VAL A 197 24.50 -10.84 5.00
C VAL A 197 25.31 -9.96 5.96
N ARG A 198 25.85 -8.85 5.48
CA ARG A 198 26.64 -7.92 6.32
C ARG A 198 25.82 -7.31 7.47
N LYS A 199 24.54 -7.00 7.23
CA LYS A 199 23.63 -6.51 8.28
C LYS A 199 23.27 -7.62 9.28
N ALA A 200 23.05 -8.84 8.81
CA ALA A 200 22.76 -9.99 9.65
C ALA A 200 23.95 -10.34 10.57
N GLU A 201 25.18 -10.31 10.06
CA GLU A 201 26.39 -10.49 10.87
C GLU A 201 26.52 -9.44 11.96
N GLN A 202 26.31 -8.15 11.64
CA GLN A 202 26.36 -7.07 12.62
C GLN A 202 25.27 -7.18 13.70
N ALA A 203 24.08 -7.65 13.33
CA ALA A 203 22.99 -7.87 14.28
C ALA A 203 23.29 -9.05 15.21
N ALA A 204 23.81 -10.16 14.66
CA ALA A 204 24.21 -11.35 15.42
C ALA A 204 25.34 -11.03 16.41
N GLU A 205 26.35 -10.26 16.00
CA GLU A 205 27.46 -9.87 16.88
C GLU A 205 26.98 -8.99 18.06
N ARG A 206 26.04 -8.06 17.80
CA ARG A 206 25.44 -7.22 18.85
C ARG A 206 24.60 -8.04 19.83
N ALA A 207 23.90 -9.05 19.34
CA ALA A 207 23.14 -9.98 20.18
C ALA A 207 24.07 -10.83 21.06
N ALA A 208 25.15 -11.37 20.49
CA ALA A 208 26.14 -12.16 21.22
C ALA A 208 26.82 -11.35 22.34
N ARG A 209 27.24 -10.10 22.06
CA ARG A 209 27.85 -9.23 23.08
C ARG A 209 26.88 -8.87 24.22
N LYS A 210 25.58 -8.74 23.94
CA LYS A 210 24.56 -8.51 24.99
C LYS A 210 24.35 -9.76 25.85
N ALA A 211 24.33 -10.94 25.24
CA ALA A 211 24.20 -12.21 25.96
C ALA A 211 25.40 -12.48 26.88
N GLU A 212 26.63 -12.23 26.41
CA GLU A 212 27.85 -12.41 27.22
C GLU A 212 27.88 -11.48 28.46
N ARG A 213 27.42 -10.22 28.30
CA ARG A 213 27.31 -9.26 29.41
C ARG A 213 26.25 -9.67 30.43
N ALA A 214 25.16 -10.30 29.99
CA ALA A 214 24.14 -10.82 30.90
C ALA A 214 24.65 -12.02 31.70
N GLN A 215 25.42 -12.92 31.07
CA GLN A 215 26.01 -14.07 31.76
C GLN A 215 27.07 -13.66 32.80
N ARG A 216 27.92 -12.66 32.51
CA ARG A 216 28.89 -12.14 33.48
C ARG A 216 28.25 -11.45 34.70
N ARG A 217 27.04 -10.91 34.56
CA ARG A 217 26.29 -10.31 35.69
C ARG A 217 25.56 -11.33 36.55
N GLY A 218 25.26 -12.52 36.01
CA GLY A 218 24.61 -13.61 36.76
C GLY A 218 25.55 -14.38 37.70
N TYR A 219 26.86 -14.33 37.48
CA TYR A 219 27.85 -15.13 38.22
C TYR A 219 28.46 -14.45 39.47
N SER A 220 27.98 -13.25 39.84
CA SER A 220 28.51 -12.48 40.98
C SER A 220 27.47 -12.21 42.07
N ARG A 221 26.56 -13.17 42.29
CA ARG A 221 25.67 -13.21 43.46
C ARG A 221 25.90 -14.50 44.24
#